data_AF-A0A2V9IK15-F1
#
_entry.id   AF-A0A2V9IK15-F1
#
_cell.length_a   1.000
_cell.length_b   1.000
_cell.length_c   1.000
_cell.angle_alpha   90.00
_cell.angle_beta   90.00
_cell.angle_gamma   90.00
#
_symmetry.space_group_name_H-M   'P 1'
#
loop_
_entity.id
_entity.type
_entity.pdbx_description
1 polymer ?
#
loop_
_entity_poly.entity_id
_entity_poly.type
_entity_poly.pdbx_seq_one_letter_code
_entity_poly.pdbx_strand_id
1 'polypeptide(L)'
;LGGGIILQSQTATPIECLHYAMNLPTSVVINGCDSMERLNQALEAARTFKPLGDKELAGLLAKTATVGAEGKFERFKTTRDFDGTAHNPQWLG
;
A
#
# COMPACT_ATOMS: atom_id res chain seq x y z
N LEU A 1 1.67 2.07 -1.12
CA LEU A 1 0.24 1.89 -0.76
C LEU A 1 -0.51 3.17 -1.08
N GLY A 2 -1.52 3.15 -1.94
CA GLY A 2 -2.27 4.36 -2.33
C GLY A 2 -3.09 4.91 -1.16
N GLY A 3 -2.65 6.01 -0.55
CA GLY A 3 -3.38 6.71 0.52
C GLY A 3 -3.72 5.89 1.77
N GLY A 4 -3.16 4.68 1.92
CA GLY A 4 -3.52 3.75 3.00
C GLY A 4 -4.89 3.07 2.85
N ILE A 5 -5.61 3.24 1.73
CA ILE A 5 -6.97 2.71 1.52
C ILE A 5 -7.01 1.18 1.68
N ILE A 6 -5.96 0.49 1.22
CA ILE A 6 -5.86 -0.97 1.37
C ILE A 6 -5.91 -1.43 2.83
N LEU A 7 -5.47 -0.62 3.79
CA LEU A 7 -5.49 -0.98 5.21
C LEU A 7 -6.91 -1.06 5.77
N GLN A 8 -7.89 -0.42 5.11
CA GLN A 8 -9.31 -0.53 5.46
C GLN A 8 -9.87 -1.94 5.19
N SER A 9 -9.21 -2.73 4.33
CA SER A 9 -9.56 -4.14 4.11
C SER A 9 -9.23 -5.04 5.30
N GLN A 10 -8.37 -4.58 6.22
CA GLN A 10 -7.88 -5.32 7.38
C GLN A 10 -7.17 -6.65 7.05
N THR A 11 -6.81 -6.89 5.79
CA THR A 11 -6.14 -8.14 5.36
C THR A 11 -4.64 -8.12 5.59
N ALA A 12 -4.03 -6.95 5.75
CA ALA A 12 -2.60 -6.79 6.03
C ALA A 12 -2.34 -5.57 6.92
N THR A 13 -1.32 -5.68 7.76
CA THR A 13 -0.84 -4.58 8.60
C THR A 13 0.08 -3.64 7.82
N PRO A 14 0.27 -2.40 8.28
CA PRO A 14 1.22 -1.48 7.65
C PRO A 14 2.65 -2.03 7.58
N ILE A 15 3.11 -2.73 8.62
CA ILE A 15 4.45 -3.33 8.69
C ILE A 15 4.58 -4.46 7.66
N GLU A 16 3.59 -5.35 7.57
CA GLU A 16 3.60 -6.43 6.56
C GLU A 16 3.65 -5.87 5.13
N CYS A 17 2.95 -4.76 4.87
CA CYS A 17 3.00 -4.11 3.56
C CYS A 17 4.39 -3.52 3.26
N LEU A 18 5.06 -2.94 4.27
CA LEU A 18 6.42 -2.41 4.12
C LEU A 18 7.43 -3.55 3.92
N HIS A 19 7.34 -4.61 4.72
CA HIS A 19 8.19 -5.80 4.57
C HIS A 19 7.99 -6.49 3.22
N TYR A 20 6.75 -6.57 2.72
CA TYR A 20 6.49 -7.05 1.36
C TYR A 20 7.23 -6.23 0.32
N ALA A 21 7.09 -4.90 0.36
CA ALA A 21 7.77 -4.02 -0.59
C ALA A 21 9.29 -4.15 -0.51
N MET A 22 9.85 -4.27 0.70
CA MET A 22 11.28 -4.48 0.93
C MET A 22 11.78 -5.86 0.51
N ASN A 23 10.90 -6.87 0.45
CA ASN A 23 11.23 -8.23 0.03
C ASN A 23 11.26 -8.40 -1.50
N LEU A 24 10.66 -7.48 -2.26
CA LEU A 24 10.70 -7.51 -3.72
C LEU A 24 12.13 -7.22 -4.23
N PRO A 25 12.47 -7.62 -5.47
CA PRO A 25 13.78 -7.35 -6.08
C PRO A 25 13.92 -5.87 -6.49
N THR A 26 13.80 -4.97 -5.51
CA THR A 26 13.94 -3.52 -5.66
C THR A 26 15.23 -3.07 -5.01
N SER A 27 15.95 -2.13 -5.63
CA SER A 27 17.15 -1.53 -5.03
C SER A 27 16.82 -0.59 -3.88
N VAL A 28 15.68 0.11 -3.94
CA VAL A 28 15.26 1.12 -2.97
C VAL A 28 13.74 1.06 -2.81
N VAL A 29 13.27 1.17 -1.57
CA VAL A 29 11.86 1.39 -1.22
C VAL A 29 11.70 2.79 -0.65
N ILE A 30 10.88 3.63 -1.28
CA ILE A 30 10.58 4.99 -0.82
C ILE A 30 9.28 4.98 -0.02
N ASN A 31 9.34 5.41 1.25
CA ASN A 31 8.19 5.51 2.12
C ASN A 31 7.94 6.96 2.56
N GLY A 32 6.75 7.49 2.29
CA GLY A 32 6.37 8.84 2.68
C GLY A 32 5.90 8.90 4.14
N CYS A 33 6.51 9.79 4.93
CA CYS A 33 6.19 10.02 6.33
C CYS A 33 5.87 11.50 6.55
N ASP A 34 4.59 11.82 6.75
CA ASP A 34 4.10 13.17 7.07
C ASP A 34 3.97 13.42 8.58
N SER A 35 4.27 12.42 9.41
CA SER A 35 4.21 12.50 10.88
C SER A 35 5.31 11.67 11.55
N MET A 36 5.59 12.00 12.82
CA MET A 36 6.53 11.23 13.65
C MET A 36 6.07 9.80 13.89
N GLU A 37 4.76 9.57 13.97
CA GLU A 37 4.17 8.23 14.09
C GLU A 37 4.51 7.36 12.86
N ARG A 38 4.27 7.89 11.66
CA ARG A 38 4.61 7.19 10.41
C ARG A 38 6.11 6.96 10.26
N LEU A 39 6.93 7.94 10.67
CA LEU A 39 8.38 7.80 10.70
C LEU A 39 8.80 6.66 11.63
N ASN A 40 8.27 6.61 12.85
CA ASN A 40 8.59 5.56 13.80
C ASN A 40 8.14 4.18 13.28
N GLN A 41 6.97 4.08 12.65
CA GLN A 41 6.52 2.85 12.00
C GLN A 41 7.47 2.41 10.86
N ALA A 42 7.98 3.35 10.07
CA ALA A 42 8.94 3.06 9.01
C ALA A 42 10.27 2.56 9.58
N LEU A 43 10.75 3.19 10.64
CA LEU A 43 11.96 2.77 11.35
C LEU A 43 11.77 1.38 11.97
N GLU A 44 10.61 1.10 12.55
CA GLU A 44 10.27 -0.22 13.08
C GLU A 44 10.28 -1.29 11.99
N ALA A 45 9.65 -1.01 10.84
CA ALA A 45 9.68 -1.91 9.69
C ALA A 45 11.13 -2.19 9.25
N ALA A 46 11.96 -1.15 9.14
CA ALA A 46 13.37 -1.31 8.75
C ALA A 46 14.19 -2.12 9.78
N ARG A 47 13.98 -1.90 11.08
CA ARG A 47 14.70 -2.60 12.16
C ARG A 47 14.32 -4.07 12.29
N THR A 48 13.05 -4.39 12.05
CA THR A 48 12.50 -5.74 12.22
C THR A 48 12.49 -6.55 10.93
N PHE A 49 12.85 -5.94 9.81
CA PHE A 49 12.82 -6.60 8.51
C PHE A 49 13.75 -7.81 8.48
N LYS A 50 13.18 -8.92 8.01
CA LYS A 50 13.89 -10.10 7.53
C LYS A 50 13.27 -10.47 6.19
N PRO A 51 14.07 -10.91 5.19
CA PRO A 51 13.51 -11.42 3.95
C PRO A 51 12.44 -12.47 4.23
N LEU A 52 11.28 -12.31 3.60
CA LEU A 52 10.15 -13.21 3.74
C LEU A 52 10.45 -14.50 3.00
N GLY A 53 10.31 -15.63 3.68
CA GLY A 53 10.37 -16.93 3.02
C GLY A 53 9.16 -17.15 2.10
N ASP A 54 9.26 -18.10 1.18
CA ASP A 54 8.21 -18.38 0.18
C ASP A 54 6.83 -18.61 0.79
N LYS A 55 6.77 -19.28 1.95
CA LYS A 55 5.51 -19.54 2.68
C LYS A 55 4.90 -18.27 3.27
N GLU A 56 5.73 -17.39 3.83
CA GLU A 56 5.27 -16.12 4.42
C GLU A 56 4.75 -15.18 3.33
N LEU A 57 5.50 -15.10 2.22
CA LEU A 57 5.10 -14.35 1.04
C LEU A 57 3.79 -14.89 0.45
N ALA A 58 3.68 -16.20 0.26
CA ALA A 58 2.47 -16.83 -0.25
C ALA A 58 1.27 -16.61 0.68
N GLY A 59 1.46 -16.67 2.00
CA GLY A 59 0.41 -16.38 2.98
C GLY A 59 -0.08 -14.94 2.89
N LEU A 60 0.83 -13.97 2.75
CA LEU A 60 0.51 -12.56 2.57
C LEU A 60 -0.23 -12.27 1.26
N LEU A 61 0.16 -12.94 0.17
CA LEU A 61 -0.55 -12.84 -1.10
C LEU A 61 -1.94 -13.48 -1.02
N ALA A 62 -2.06 -14.66 -0.42
CA ALA A 62 -3.33 -15.37 -0.30
C ALA A 62 -4.37 -14.56 0.49
N LYS A 63 -3.98 -13.96 1.63
CA LYS A 63 -4.90 -13.15 2.45
C LYS A 63 -5.35 -11.85 1.77
N THR A 64 -4.56 -11.32 0.83
CA THR A 64 -4.88 -10.08 0.11
C THR A 64 -5.55 -10.34 -1.24
N ALA A 65 -5.53 -11.58 -1.75
CA ALA A 65 -6.01 -11.94 -3.09
C ALA A 65 -7.47 -11.55 -3.34
N THR A 66 -8.39 -11.92 -2.43
CA THR A 66 -9.83 -11.65 -2.60
C THR A 66 -10.12 -10.15 -2.68
N VAL A 67 -9.57 -9.37 -1.75
CA VAL A 67 -9.80 -7.92 -1.70
C VAL A 67 -9.06 -7.15 -2.79
N GLY A 68 -7.95 -7.71 -3.29
CA GLY A 68 -7.19 -7.16 -4.40
C GLY A 68 -7.83 -7.42 -5.76
N ALA A 69 -8.59 -8.51 -5.93
CA ALA A 69 -9.18 -8.90 -7.21
C ALA A 69 -10.30 -7.96 -7.69
N GLU A 70 -11.07 -7.40 -6.75
CA GLU A 70 -12.25 -6.60 -7.08
C GLU A 70 -11.95 -5.10 -7.32
N GLY A 71 -10.70 -4.66 -7.11
CA GLY A 71 -10.31 -3.24 -7.28
C GLY A 71 -10.99 -2.25 -6.31
N LYS A 72 -11.79 -2.75 -5.36
CA LYS A 72 -12.57 -1.97 -4.38
C LYS A 72 -11.71 -0.99 -3.58
N PHE A 73 -10.47 -1.39 -3.27
CA PHE A 73 -9.52 -0.59 -2.50
C PHE A 73 -8.52 0.18 -3.38
N GLU A 74 -8.62 0.06 -4.71
CA GLU A 74 -7.84 0.80 -5.70
C GLU A 74 -8.66 1.93 -6.32
N ARG A 75 -9.27 2.78 -5.47
CA ARG A 75 -10.22 3.83 -5.90
C ARG A 75 -9.67 4.75 -7.00
N PHE A 76 -8.35 4.97 -7.07
CA PHE A 76 -7.72 5.71 -8.17
C PHE A 76 -8.07 5.16 -9.57
N LYS A 77 -8.27 3.85 -9.71
CA LYS A 77 -8.60 3.20 -10.99
C LYS A 77 -10.10 2.99 -11.19
N THR A 78 -10.88 2.95 -10.11
CA THR A 78 -12.27 2.47 -10.13
C THR A 78 -13.30 3.55 -9.85
N THR A 79 -12.88 4.77 -9.49
CA THR A 79 -13.77 5.88 -9.18
C THR A 79 -13.27 7.19 -9.80
N ARG A 80 -14.04 8.27 -9.61
CA ARG A 80 -13.66 9.64 -10.01
C ARG A 80 -13.04 10.45 -8.88
N ASP A 81 -12.81 9.85 -7.70
CA ASP A 81 -12.39 10.58 -6.49
C ASP A 81 -11.06 11.32 -6.65
N PHE A 82 -10.23 10.89 -7.60
CA PHE A 82 -8.91 11.45 -7.87
C PHE A 82 -8.83 12.12 -9.25
N ASP A 83 -9.95 12.27 -9.95
CA ASP A 83 -10.00 12.92 -11.26
C ASP A 83 -10.25 14.42 -11.10
N GLY A 84 -9.19 15.21 -11.25
CA GLY A 84 -9.27 16.67 -11.16
C GLY A 84 -10.19 17.30 -12.21
N THR A 85 -10.31 16.69 -13.39
CA THR A 85 -11.13 17.21 -14.49
C THR A 85 -12.61 16.88 -14.32
N ALA A 86 -12.92 15.72 -13.73
CA ALA A 86 -14.30 15.41 -13.33
C ALA A 86 -14.81 16.36 -12.24
N HIS A 87 -13.94 16.78 -11.30
CA HIS A 87 -14.31 17.72 -10.24
C HIS A 87 -14.29 19.19 -10.71
N ASN A 88 -13.52 19.51 -11.75
CA ASN A 88 -13.40 20.86 -12.28
C ASN A 88 -13.57 20.84 -13.81
N PRO A 89 -14.79 20.60 -14.32
CA PRO A 89 -15.04 20.54 -15.77
C PRO A 89 -14.60 21.80 -16.51
N GLN A 90 -14.63 22.95 -15.84
CA GLN A 90 -14.19 24.25 -16.37
C GLN A 90 -12.69 24.32 -16.73
N TRP A 91 -11.87 23.36 -16.29
CA TRP A 91 -10.47 23.29 -16.70
C TRP A 91 -10.29 22.71 -18.11
N LEU A 92 -11.35 22.17 -18.72
CA LEU A 92 -11.28 21.50 -20.02
C LEU A 92 -11.52 22.43 -21.23
N GLY A 93 -11.57 23.76 -21.02
CA GLY A 93 -11.70 24.76 -22.08
C GLY A 93 -13.10 25.34 -22.22
#